data_AF-A0ABC8R9E1-F1
#
_entry.id   AF-A0ABC8R9E1-F1
#
_cell.length_a   1.000
_cell.length_b   1.000
_cell.length_c   1.000
_cell.angle_alpha   90.00
_cell.angle_beta   90.00
_cell.angle_gamma   90.00
#
_symmetry.space_group_name_H-M   'P 1'
#
loop_
_entity.id
_entity.type
_entity.pdbx_description
1 polymer ?
#
loop_
_entity_poly.entity_id
_entity_poly.type
_entity_poly.pdbx_seq_one_letter_code
_entity_poly.pdbx_strand_id
1 'polypeptide(L)'
;MMDNRISGKDILEDDIIQQLRRICRISGVRVLIDTANVRDSFYRASVDFVLKICERVTHQSPFVEIDGEDARQFIARLADNIGLENTRAARMVSAAVAARTRSCFLQAWVGYSAPVLIS
;
A
#
# COMPACT_ATOMS: atom_id res chain seq x y z
N MET A 1 -4.48 35.53 20.19
CA MET A 1 -5.43 34.58 19.58
C MET A 1 -4.65 33.81 18.53
N MET A 2 -4.18 32.61 18.89
CA MET A 2 -3.37 31.78 18.00
C MET A 2 -4.30 31.00 17.09
N ASP A 3 -4.30 31.35 15.81
CA ASP A 3 -4.81 30.52 14.73
C ASP A 3 -3.93 29.27 14.64
N ASN A 4 -4.29 28.25 15.43
CA ASN A 4 -3.83 26.88 15.18
C ASN A 4 -4.50 26.40 13.90
N ARG A 5 -3.93 26.82 12.77
CA ARG A 5 -4.07 26.07 11.52
C ARG A 5 -3.60 24.66 11.82
N ILE A 6 -4.56 23.77 12.01
CA ILE A 6 -4.39 22.34 11.81
C ILE A 6 -3.90 22.21 10.38
N SER A 7 -2.57 22.27 10.23
CA SER A 7 -1.88 21.67 9.12
C SER A 7 -2.25 20.20 9.26
N GLY A 8 -3.24 19.77 8.48
CA GLY A 8 -3.74 18.42 8.39
C GLY A 8 -2.59 17.53 7.93
N LYS A 9 -1.69 17.24 8.86
CA LYS A 9 -0.77 16.15 8.77
C LYS A 9 -1.66 14.96 9.04
N ASP A 10 -2.07 14.33 7.95
CA ASP A 10 -2.87 13.13 7.92
C ASP A 10 -2.50 12.29 9.13
N ILE A 11 -3.48 11.94 9.96
CA ILE A 11 -3.39 10.68 10.69
C ILE A 11 -3.26 9.68 9.54
N LEU A 12 -2.01 9.32 9.21
CA LEU A 12 -1.65 8.81 7.90
C LEU A 12 -2.53 7.57 7.67
N GLU A 13 -3.17 7.47 6.52
CA GLU A 13 -3.95 6.27 6.16
C GLU A 13 -3.11 5.00 6.40
N ASP A 14 -1.79 5.13 6.19
CA ASP A 14 -0.73 4.18 6.54
C ASP A 14 -0.70 3.78 8.04
N ASP A 15 -0.89 4.73 8.97
CA ASP A 15 -0.98 4.48 10.41
C ASP A 15 -2.25 3.69 10.75
N ILE A 16 -3.37 3.93 10.07
CA ILE A 16 -4.61 3.16 10.28
C ILE A 16 -4.42 1.72 9.79
N ILE A 17 -3.80 1.55 8.62
CA ILE A 17 -3.48 0.23 8.05
C ILE A 17 -2.55 -0.55 8.99
N GLN A 18 -1.47 0.07 9.48
CA GLN A 18 -0.53 -0.57 10.40
C GLN A 18 -1.16 -0.88 11.76
N GLN A 19 -1.93 0.06 12.34
CA GLN A 19 -2.61 -0.16 13.62
C GLN A 19 -3.59 -1.32 13.55
N LEU A 20 -4.44 -1.36 12.51
CA LEU A 20 -5.38 -2.47 12.34
C LEU A 20 -4.63 -3.79 12.17
N ARG A 21 -3.56 -3.81 11.35
CA ARG A 21 -2.77 -5.02 11.13
C ARG A 21 -2.14 -5.53 12.42
N ARG A 22 -1.59 -4.63 13.24
CA ARG A 22 -0.97 -4.96 14.53
C ARG A 22 -1.99 -5.56 15.49
N ILE A 23 -3.19 -4.98 15.57
CA ILE A 23 -4.29 -5.52 16.39
C ILE A 23 -4.68 -6.92 15.92
N CYS A 24 -4.89 -7.10 14.61
CA CYS A 24 -5.24 -8.42 14.06
C CYS A 24 -4.15 -9.46 14.35
N ARG A 25 -2.87 -9.06 14.31
CA ARG A 25 -1.74 -9.94 14.62
C ARG A 25 -1.71 -10.36 16.09
N ILE A 26 -1.81 -9.40 17.00
CA ILE A 26 -1.69 -9.65 18.44
C ILE A 26 -2.89 -10.46 18.94
N SER A 27 -4.09 -10.10 18.47
CA SER A 27 -5.34 -10.66 18.97
C SER A 27 -5.82 -11.88 18.17
N GLY A 28 -5.21 -12.18 17.03
CA GLY A 28 -5.59 -13.31 16.17
C GLY A 28 -7.02 -13.22 15.60
N VAL A 29 -7.62 -12.03 15.63
CA VAL A 29 -9.01 -11.79 15.23
C VAL A 29 -9.14 -11.43 13.77
N ARG A 30 -10.23 -11.89 13.17
CA ARG A 30 -10.71 -11.46 11.86
C ARG A 30 -11.59 -10.22 12.03
N VAL A 31 -11.43 -9.27 11.12
CA VAL A 31 -12.20 -8.03 11.08
C VAL A 31 -13.34 -8.21 10.09
N LEU A 32 -14.57 -8.07 10.57
CA LEU A 32 -15.73 -8.04 9.69
C LEU A 32 -15.88 -6.63 9.12
N ILE A 33 -15.77 -6.52 7.79
CA ILE A 33 -16.13 -5.30 7.06
C ILE A 33 -17.34 -5.64 6.19
N ASP A 34 -18.53 -5.33 6.68
CA ASP A 34 -19.79 -5.71 6.05
C ASP A 34 -19.95 -5.14 4.64
N THR A 35 -19.45 -3.92 4.43
CA THR A 35 -19.55 -3.27 3.13
C THR A 35 -18.39 -3.68 2.23
N ALA A 36 -18.69 -4.47 1.19
CA ALA A 36 -17.70 -4.95 0.23
C ALA A 36 -16.85 -3.82 -0.38
N ASN A 37 -17.46 -2.67 -0.70
CA ASN A 37 -16.74 -1.51 -1.25
C ASN A 37 -15.73 -0.91 -0.26
N VAL A 38 -16.07 -0.87 1.03
CA VAL A 38 -15.16 -0.38 2.08
C VAL A 38 -14.00 -1.35 2.26
N ARG A 39 -14.30 -2.66 2.32
CA ARG A 39 -13.29 -3.72 2.39
C ARG A 39 -12.31 -3.66 1.23
N ASP A 40 -12.85 -3.53 0.01
CA ASP A 40 -12.05 -3.45 -1.20
C ASP A 40 -11.19 -2.19 -1.24
N SER A 41 -11.76 -1.04 -0.89
CA SER A 41 -11.04 0.24 -0.84
C SER A 41 -9.92 0.19 0.19
N PHE A 42 -10.19 -0.33 1.38
CA PHE A 42 -9.20 -0.52 2.43
C PHE A 42 -8.05 -1.45 1.98
N TYR A 43 -8.39 -2.55 1.31
CA TYR A 43 -7.37 -3.45 0.77
C TYR A 43 -6.54 -2.79 -0.35
N ARG A 44 -7.15 -1.99 -1.24
CA ARG A 44 -6.43 -1.21 -2.27
C ARG A 44 -5.44 -0.24 -1.64
N ALA A 45 -5.85 0.50 -0.62
CA ALA A 45 -4.99 1.41 0.12
C ALA A 45 -3.81 0.66 0.77
N SER A 46 -4.09 -0.49 1.36
CA SER A 46 -3.07 -1.35 1.98
C SER A 46 -2.05 -1.87 0.96
N VAL A 47 -2.50 -2.32 -0.22
CA VAL A 47 -1.61 -2.71 -1.32
C VAL A 47 -0.76 -1.52 -1.79
N ASP A 48 -1.36 -0.34 -1.92
CA ASP A 48 -0.66 0.87 -2.31
C ASP A 48 0.44 1.26 -1.32
N PHE A 49 0.12 1.20 -0.03
CA PHE A 49 1.07 1.42 1.06
C PHE A 49 2.26 0.46 1.00
N VAL A 50 2.00 -0.84 0.85
CA VAL A 50 3.07 -1.85 0.75
C VAL A 50 3.95 -1.61 -0.46
N LEU A 51 3.36 -1.30 -1.62
CA LEU A 51 4.13 -1.03 -2.84
C LEU A 51 4.98 0.24 -2.71
N LYS A 52 4.48 1.30 -2.05
CA LYS A 52 5.27 2.50 -1.71
C LYS A 52 6.48 2.15 -0.83
N ILE A 53 6.33 1.23 0.13
CA ILE A 53 7.46 0.77 0.95
C ILE A 53 8.45 0.01 0.07
N CYS A 54 7.98 -0.93 -0.75
CA CYS A 54 8.85 -1.70 -1.65
C CYS A 54 9.65 -0.82 -2.60
N GLU A 55 9.07 0.26 -3.11
CA GLU A 55 9.75 1.25 -3.96
C GLU A 55 10.85 2.03 -3.22
N ARG A 56 10.70 2.26 -1.91
CA ARG A 56 11.68 3.00 -1.09
C ARG A 56 12.86 2.14 -0.65
N VAL A 57 12.72 0.82 -0.60
CA VAL A 57 13.80 -0.07 -0.20
C VAL A 57 14.83 -0.13 -1.33
N THR A 58 16.05 0.33 -1.05
CA THR A 58 17.17 0.23 -1.99
C THR A 58 17.48 -1.24 -2.27
N HIS A 59 18.00 -1.53 -3.47
CA HIS A 59 18.23 -2.88 -4.03
C HIS A 59 19.12 -3.85 -3.21
N GLN A 60 19.46 -3.52 -1.96
CA GLN A 60 20.39 -4.26 -1.13
C GLN A 60 19.73 -5.39 -0.31
N SER A 61 18.40 -5.37 -0.10
CA SER A 61 17.68 -6.45 0.58
C SER A 61 16.63 -7.09 -0.33
N PRO A 62 16.63 -8.43 -0.51
CA PRO A 62 15.58 -9.14 -1.24
C PRO A 62 14.26 -9.23 -0.46
N PHE A 63 14.26 -8.82 0.81
CA PHE A 63 13.09 -8.86 1.68
C PHE A 63 12.72 -7.47 2.18
N VAL A 64 11.45 -7.11 1.98
CA VAL A 64 10.84 -5.90 2.54
C VAL A 64 10.01 -6.33 3.72
N GLU A 65 10.40 -5.90 4.92
CA GLU A 65 9.67 -6.17 6.15
C GLU A 65 8.82 -4.97 6.55
N ILE A 66 7.59 -5.24 6.97
CA ILE A 66 6.61 -4.27 7.44
C ILE A 66 6.13 -4.74 8.80
N ASP A 67 6.45 -3.98 9.84
CA ASP A 67 6.18 -4.35 11.25
C ASP A 67 6.74 -5.74 11.62
N GLY A 68 7.83 -6.19 11.00
CA GLY A 68 8.43 -7.52 11.20
C GLY A 68 7.79 -8.66 10.41
N GLU A 69 6.97 -8.36 9.41
CA GLU A 69 6.40 -9.34 8.47
C GLU A 69 6.85 -9.06 7.03
N ASP A 70 7.20 -10.11 6.26
CA ASP A 70 7.44 -9.98 4.81
C ASP A 70 6.23 -9.34 4.13
N ALA A 71 6.48 -8.39 3.22
CA ALA A 71 5.45 -7.64 2.52
C ALA A 71 4.36 -8.52 1.86
N ARG A 72 4.72 -9.69 1.33
CA ARG A 72 3.74 -10.64 0.74
C ARG A 72 2.90 -11.28 1.83
N GLN A 73 3.51 -11.67 2.94
CA GLN A 73 2.80 -12.22 4.11
C GLN A 73 1.88 -11.19 4.75
N PHE A 74 2.29 -9.91 4.80
CA PHE A 74 1.47 -8.82 5.28
C PHE A 74 0.17 -8.72 4.49
N ILE A 75 0.26 -8.65 3.15
CA ILE A 75 -0.88 -8.49 2.24
C ILE A 75 -1.78 -9.73 2.21
N ALA A 76 -1.21 -10.94 2.24
CA ALA A 76 -1.96 -12.18 2.28
C ALA A 76 -2.78 -12.29 3.58
N ARG A 77 -2.12 -12.12 4.73
CA ARG A 77 -2.79 -12.18 6.04
C ARG A 77 -3.81 -11.07 6.22
N LEU A 78 -3.57 -9.89 5.65
CA LEU A 78 -4.55 -8.81 5.71
C LEU A 78 -5.83 -9.17 4.93
N ALA A 79 -5.69 -9.79 3.74
CA ALA A 79 -6.84 -10.26 2.96
C ALA A 79 -7.68 -11.28 3.78
N ASP A 80 -7.00 -12.23 4.41
CA ASP A 80 -7.65 -13.24 5.26
C ASP A 80 -8.38 -12.61 6.46
N ASN A 81 -7.74 -11.63 7.11
CA ASN A 81 -8.28 -10.94 8.28
C ASN A 81 -9.55 -10.17 7.94
N ILE A 82 -9.61 -9.49 6.79
CA ILE A 82 -10.80 -8.74 6.37
C ILE A 82 -11.82 -9.60 5.60
N GLY A 83 -11.54 -10.90 5.41
CA GLY A 83 -12.41 -11.82 4.69
C GLY A 83 -12.52 -11.53 3.19
N LEU A 84 -11.44 -11.07 2.56
CA LEU A 84 -11.36 -10.86 1.12
C LEU A 84 -10.96 -12.17 0.41
N GLU A 85 -11.64 -12.51 -0.68
CA GLU A 85 -11.31 -13.70 -1.47
C GLU A 85 -9.90 -13.60 -2.09
N ASN A 86 -9.11 -14.67 -2.01
CA ASN A 86 -7.74 -14.71 -2.51
C ASN A 86 -7.61 -14.37 -4.01
N THR A 87 -8.54 -14.84 -4.86
CA THR A 87 -8.51 -14.52 -6.30
C THR A 87 -8.73 -13.03 -6.54
N ARG A 88 -9.57 -12.40 -5.72
CA ARG A 88 -9.92 -10.99 -5.77
C ARG A 88 -8.78 -10.12 -5.25
N ALA A 89 -8.22 -10.52 -4.11
CA ALA A 89 -7.01 -9.94 -3.54
C ALA A 89 -5.85 -9.94 -4.55
N ALA A 90 -5.57 -11.09 -5.16
CA ALA A 90 -4.53 -11.23 -6.18
C ALA A 90 -4.76 -10.30 -7.39
N ARG A 91 -6.00 -10.22 -7.90
CA ARG A 91 -6.34 -9.28 -8.99
C ARG A 91 -6.07 -7.83 -8.62
N MET A 92 -6.39 -7.42 -7.40
CA MET A 92 -6.16 -6.05 -6.92
C MET A 92 -4.67 -5.74 -6.81
N VAL A 93 -3.87 -6.69 -6.31
CA VAL A 93 -2.40 -6.59 -6.28
C VAL A 93 -1.84 -6.48 -7.70
N SER A 94 -2.22 -7.37 -8.62
CA SER A 94 -1.76 -7.35 -10.00
C SER A 94 -2.11 -6.05 -10.72
N ALA A 95 -3.34 -5.55 -10.52
CA ALA A 95 -3.76 -4.28 -11.09
C ALA A 95 -2.93 -3.10 -10.57
N ALA A 96 -2.65 -3.06 -9.26
CA ALA A 96 -1.83 -2.03 -8.65
C ALA A 96 -0.37 -2.06 -9.15
N VAL A 97 0.22 -3.26 -9.26
CA VAL A 97 1.57 -3.45 -9.83
C VAL A 97 1.60 -3.00 -11.28
N ALA A 98 0.65 -3.44 -12.11
CA ALA A 98 0.60 -3.05 -13.53
C ALA A 98 0.46 -1.53 -13.72
N ALA A 99 -0.40 -0.88 -12.91
CA ALA A 99 -0.58 0.56 -12.93
C ALA A 99 0.72 1.30 -12.57
N ARG A 100 1.43 0.85 -11.53
CA ARG A 100 2.73 1.40 -11.13
C ARG A 100 3.80 1.19 -12.19
N THR A 101 3.94 -0.02 -12.73
CA THR A 101 4.90 -0.31 -13.79
C THR A 101 4.68 0.61 -14.99
N ARG A 102 3.41 0.81 -15.40
CA ARG A 102 3.07 1.74 -16.47
C ARG A 102 3.45 3.19 -16.10
N SER A 103 3.14 3.62 -14.88
CA SER A 103 3.51 4.96 -14.39
C SER A 103 5.02 5.17 -14.41
N CYS A 104 5.80 4.26 -13.83
CA CYS A 104 7.26 4.33 -13.81
C CYS A 104 7.85 4.36 -15.22
N PHE A 105 7.32 3.56 -16.14
CA PHE A 105 7.74 3.57 -17.55
C PHE A 105 7.49 4.94 -18.19
N LEU A 106 6.30 5.52 -17.99
CA LEU A 106 5.97 6.86 -18.50
C LEU A 106 6.85 7.94 -17.88
N GLN A 107 7.15 7.87 -16.58
CA GLN A 107 8.04 8.84 -15.91
C GLN A 107 9.47 8.73 -16.42
N ALA A 108 9.98 7.51 -16.61
CA ALA A 108 11.30 7.28 -17.21
C ALA A 108 11.36 7.81 -18.66
N TRP A 109 10.29 7.61 -19.43
CA TRP A 109 10.20 8.13 -20.80
C TRP A 109 10.25 9.66 -20.85
N VAL A 110 9.45 10.34 -20.03
CA VAL A 110 9.44 11.81 -19.95
C VAL A 110 10.81 12.32 -19.48
N GLY A 111 11.40 11.69 -18.47
CA GLY A 111 12.74 12.03 -17.98
C GLY A 111 13.84 11.85 -19.02
N TYR A 112 13.75 10.83 -19.87
CA TYR A 112 14.70 10.59 -20.97
C TYR A 112 14.49 11.52 -22.17
N SER A 113 13.26 11.92 -22.46
CA SER A 113 12.93 12.79 -23.61
C SER A 113 13.19 14.27 -23.35
N ALA A 114 13.20 14.70 -22.07
CA ALA A 114 13.49 16.07 -21.68
C ALA A 114 14.89 16.60 -22.07
N PRO A 115 16.01 15.85 -21.94
CA PRO A 115 17.32 16.33 -22.36
C PRO A 115 17.52 16.47 -23.87
N VAL A 116 16.67 15.84 -24.71
CA VAL A 116 16.84 15.84 -26.19
C VAL A 116 16.17 17.06 -26.85
N LEU A 117 15.26 17.75 -26.16
CA LEU A 117 14.51 18.89 -26.71
C LEU A 117 15.04 20.27 -26.27
N ILE A 118 16.14 20.31 -25.51
CA ILE A 118 16.80 21.54 -25.03
C ILE A 118 18.27 21.60 -25.51
N SER A 119 18.62 20.94 -26.62
CA SER A 119 19.95 21.03 -27.26
C SER A 119 19.82 21.29 -28.75
#